data_AF-A0A359MU71-F1
#
_entry.id   AF-A0A359MU71-F1
#
_cell.length_a   1.000
_cell.length_b   1.000
_cell.length_c   1.000
_cell.angle_alpha   90.00
_cell.angle_beta   90.00
_cell.angle_gamma   90.00
#
_symmetry.space_group_name_H-M   'P 1'
#
loop_
_entity.id
_entity.type
_entity.pdbx_description
1 polymer ?
#
loop_
_entity_poly.entity_id
_entity_poly.type
_entity_poly.pdbx_seq_one_letter_code
_entity_poly.pdbx_strand_id
1 'polypeptide(L)'
;MRTPHACNITVNINDYVKVKLNQTGKDIYFHRHDDTRRKYVEENGYYPVCFQPEFPKVDENGYSKFPLWEFMKLYSDYMDLGKSLPFDTELIFE
;
A
#
# COMPACT_ATOMS: atom_id res chain seq x y z
N MET A 1 14.52 26.75 33.50
CA MET A 1 14.53 26.05 32.20
C MET A 1 13.20 25.32 32.05
N ARG A 2 12.38 25.66 31.04
CA ARG A 2 11.16 24.90 30.72
C ARG A 2 11.57 23.66 29.92
N THR A 3 11.26 22.47 30.43
CA THR A 3 11.33 21.22 29.66
C THR A 3 10.41 21.31 28.45
N PRO A 4 10.86 20.96 27.23
CA PRO A 4 9.96 20.90 26.08
C PRO A 4 8.90 19.82 26.34
N HIS A 5 7.63 20.20 26.29
CA HIS A 5 6.55 19.23 26.27
C HIS A 5 6.61 18.49 24.94
N ALA A 6 6.89 17.18 24.99
CA ALA A 6 6.82 16.33 23.82
C ALA A 6 5.35 16.32 23.33
N CYS A 7 5.14 16.79 22.11
CA CYS A 7 3.87 16.60 21.41
C CYS A 7 3.84 15.15 20.92
N ASN A 8 3.08 14.30 21.60
CA ASN A 8 2.90 12.92 21.17
C ASN A 8 1.82 12.87 20.09
N ILE A 9 2.18 12.31 18.92
CA ILE A 9 1.22 12.01 17.85
C ILE A 9 0.88 10.52 17.97
N THR A 10 -0.40 10.21 18.11
CA THR A 10 -0.90 8.82 18.10
C THR A 10 -1.51 8.52 16.75
N VAL A 11 -1.19 7.35 16.18
CA VAL A 11 -1.70 6.88 14.90
C VAL A 11 -2.33 5.51 15.11
N ASN A 12 -3.55 5.28 14.62
CA ASN A 12 -4.14 3.95 14.60
C ASN A 12 -3.77 3.26 13.28
N ILE A 13 -3.33 2.01 13.33
CA ILE A 13 -2.96 1.23 12.13
C ILE A 13 -4.15 0.95 11.20
N ASN A 14 -5.37 1.11 11.70
CA ASN A 14 -6.61 1.02 10.91
C ASN A 14 -7.04 2.36 10.30
N ASP A 15 -6.40 3.47 10.69
CA ASP A 15 -6.64 4.75 10.04
C ASP A 15 -6.13 4.68 8.60
N TYR A 16 -6.64 5.58 7.78
CA TYR A 16 -6.29 5.59 6.38
C TYR A 16 -5.10 6.51 6.13
N VAL A 17 -4.31 6.12 5.14
CA VAL A 17 -3.30 6.97 4.52
C VAL A 17 -3.60 7.17 3.05
N LYS A 18 -3.32 8.39 2.59
CA LYS A 18 -3.23 8.71 1.16
C LYS A 18 -1.78 8.80 0.74
N VAL A 19 -1.48 8.22 -0.42
CA VAL A 19 -0.14 8.15 -0.99
C VAL A 19 -0.20 8.27 -2.51
N LYS A 20 0.78 8.95 -3.13
CA LYS A 20 0.94 8.96 -4.59
C LYS A 20 1.83 7.80 -5.01
N LEU A 21 1.24 6.80 -5.65
CA LEU A 21 1.99 5.67 -6.19
C LEU A 21 2.64 6.07 -7.52
N ASN A 22 3.93 5.73 -7.67
CA ASN A 22 4.59 5.79 -8.97
C ASN A 22 4.26 4.54 -9.80
N GLN A 23 4.85 4.41 -10.99
CA GLN A 23 4.57 3.26 -11.84
C GLN A 23 4.91 1.93 -11.15
N THR A 24 6.04 1.86 -10.47
CA THR A 24 6.47 0.66 -9.72
C THR A 24 5.47 0.31 -8.62
N GLY A 25 4.95 1.28 -7.86
CA GLY A 25 3.92 1.02 -6.86
C GLY A 25 2.61 0.51 -7.45
N LYS A 26 2.19 1.05 -8.60
CA LYS A 26 0.99 0.59 -9.31
C LYS A 26 1.15 -0.85 -9.79
N ASP A 27 2.34 -1.21 -10.29
CA ASP A 27 2.64 -2.57 -10.75
C ASP A 27 2.64 -3.56 -9.57
N ILE A 28 3.25 -3.20 -8.43
CA ILE A 28 3.20 -4.02 -7.20
C ILE A 28 1.75 -4.27 -6.78
N TYR A 29 0.91 -3.23 -6.77
CA TYR A 29 -0.50 -3.36 -6.42
C TYR A 29 -1.26 -4.28 -7.37
N PHE A 30 -1.00 -4.18 -8.68
CA PHE A 30 -1.63 -5.01 -9.70
C PHE A 30 -1.30 -6.50 -9.52
N HIS A 31 -0.05 -6.81 -9.15
CA HIS A 31 0.46 -8.18 -9.01
C HIS A 31 0.28 -8.78 -7.60
N ARG A 32 -0.26 -8.04 -6.64
CA ARG A 32 -0.35 -8.41 -5.21
C ARG A 32 -1.03 -9.76 -4.90
N HIS A 33 -1.79 -10.31 -5.84
CA HIS A 33 -2.54 -11.57 -5.68
C HIS A 33 -2.10 -12.66 -6.66
N ASP A 34 -1.02 -12.47 -7.41
CA ASP A 34 -0.65 -13.41 -8.47
C ASP A 34 -0.30 -14.80 -7.95
N ASP A 35 0.42 -14.89 -6.84
CA ASP A 35 0.70 -16.19 -6.22
C ASP A 35 -0.55 -16.86 -5.68
N THR A 36 -1.44 -16.11 -5.03
CA THR A 36 -2.71 -16.64 -4.52
C THR A 36 -3.60 -17.14 -5.65
N ARG A 37 -3.70 -16.35 -6.72
CA ARG A 37 -4.47 -16.65 -7.93
C ARG A 37 -3.91 -17.87 -8.65
N ARG A 38 -2.59 -17.96 -8.80
CA ARG A 38 -1.90 -19.12 -9.40
C ARG A 38 -2.22 -20.40 -8.64
N LYS A 39 -2.03 -20.40 -7.31
CA LYS A 39 -2.37 -21.55 -6.45
C LYS A 39 -3.85 -21.93 -6.55
N TYR A 40 -4.74 -20.94 -6.56
CA TYR A 40 -6.17 -21.19 -6.69
C TYR A 40 -6.53 -21.89 -8.02
N VAL A 41 -5.92 -21.46 -9.13
CA VAL A 41 -6.12 -22.09 -10.45
C VAL A 41 -5.54 -23.51 -10.46
N GLU A 42 -4.37 -23.73 -9.87
CA GLU A 42 -3.75 -25.05 -9.75
C GLU A 42 -4.64 -26.03 -8.95
N GLU A 43 -5.32 -25.54 -7.90
CA GLU A 43 -6.18 -26.35 -7.03
C GLU A 43 -7.61 -26.56 -7.58
N ASN A 44 -8.19 -25.54 -8.23
CA ASN A 44 -9.62 -25.51 -8.56
C ASN A 44 -9.90 -25.58 -10.08
N GLY A 45 -8.89 -25.37 -10.92
CA GLY A 45 -9.01 -25.44 -12.39
C GLY A 45 -9.70 -24.24 -13.05
N TYR A 46 -10.02 -23.18 -12.31
CA TYR A 46 -10.60 -21.95 -12.86
C TYR A 46 -10.08 -20.70 -12.14
N TYR A 47 -10.31 -19.54 -12.76
CA TYR A 47 -9.79 -18.27 -12.29
C TYR A 47 -10.69 -17.65 -11.20
N PRO A 48 -10.16 -17.22 -10.04
CA PRO A 48 -10.96 -16.68 -8.95
C PRO A 48 -11.50 -15.28 -9.28
N VAL A 49 -12.79 -15.04 -9.03
CA VAL A 49 -13.43 -13.72 -9.22
C VAL A 49 -12.96 -12.70 -8.18
N CYS A 50 -12.62 -13.14 -6.96
CA CYS A 50 -12.26 -12.26 -5.85
C CYS A 50 -10.82 -11.72 -5.87
N PHE A 51 -9.97 -12.21 -6.77
CA PHE A 51 -8.55 -11.83 -6.80
C PHE A 51 -8.13 -11.16 -8.10
N GLN A 52 -9.06 -10.73 -8.95
CA GLN A 52 -8.77 -10.17 -10.28
C GLN A 52 -7.70 -9.06 -10.23
N PRO A 53 -6.78 -9.00 -11.22
CA PRO A 53 -5.81 -7.92 -11.29
C PRO A 53 -6.54 -6.59 -11.48
N GLU A 54 -6.19 -5.61 -10.66
CA GLU A 54 -6.76 -4.28 -10.74
C GLU A 54 -5.73 -3.24 -10.34
N PHE A 55 -5.85 -2.05 -10.93
CA PHE A 55 -5.06 -0.90 -10.52
C PHE A 55 -5.66 -0.25 -9.28
N PRO A 56 -4.82 0.41 -8.46
CA PRO A 56 -5.31 1.11 -7.27
C PRO A 56 -6.22 2.25 -7.71
N LYS A 57 -7.28 2.52 -6.95
CA LYS A 57 -8.12 3.69 -7.18
C LYS A 57 -7.30 4.95 -6.93
N VAL A 58 -7.43 5.93 -7.82
CA VAL A 58 -6.69 7.19 -7.78
C VAL A 58 -7.70 8.33 -7.77
N ASP A 59 -7.51 9.29 -6.86
CA ASP A 59 -8.32 10.51 -6.83
C ASP A 59 -7.84 11.55 -7.87
N GLU A 60 -8.55 12.67 -7.95
CA GLU A 60 -8.26 13.76 -8.90
C GLU A 60 -6.85 14.35 -8.73
N ASN A 61 -6.24 14.18 -7.55
CA ASN A 61 -4.92 14.69 -7.21
C ASN A 61 -3.81 13.65 -7.36
N GLY A 62 -4.13 12.42 -7.79
CA GLY A 62 -3.17 11.35 -7.99
C GLY A 62 -2.94 10.45 -6.77
N TYR A 63 -3.71 10.60 -5.68
CA TYR A 63 -3.54 9.81 -4.48
C TYR A 63 -4.38 8.53 -4.50
N SER A 64 -3.80 7.46 -3.98
CA SER A 64 -4.50 6.22 -3.61
C SER A 64 -4.64 6.14 -2.10
N LYS A 65 -5.77 5.62 -1.63
CA LYS A 65 -6.14 5.55 -0.21
C LYS A 65 -6.11 4.10 0.28
N PHE A 66 -5.46 3.86 1.42
CA PHE A 66 -5.30 2.54 2.03
C PHE A 66 -5.48 2.61 3.54
N PRO A 67 -6.02 1.58 4.21
CA PRO A 67 -5.74 1.36 5.62
C PRO A 67 -4.22 1.26 5.83
N LEU A 68 -3.68 1.91 6.87
CA LEU A 68 -2.24 1.97 7.09
C LEU A 68 -1.60 0.57 7.18
N TRP A 69 -2.25 -0.38 7.87
CA TRP A 69 -1.76 -1.75 7.96
C TRP A 69 -1.66 -2.45 6.60
N GLU A 70 -2.58 -2.19 5.67
CA GLU A 70 -2.57 -2.79 4.33
C GLU A 70 -1.43 -2.19 3.50
N PHE A 71 -1.26 -0.87 3.57
CA PHE A 71 -0.13 -0.18 2.93
C PHE A 71 1.22 -0.74 3.40
N MET A 72 1.41 -0.89 4.71
CA MET A 72 2.63 -1.47 5.27
C MET A 72 2.84 -2.91 4.81
N LYS A 73 1.78 -3.73 4.82
CA LYS A 73 1.86 -5.12 4.35
C LYS A 73 2.26 -5.22 2.89
N LEU A 74 1.74 -4.34 2.03
CA LEU A 74 1.96 -4.41 0.59
C LEU A 74 3.33 -3.87 0.17
N TYR A 75 3.79 -2.77 0.79
CA TYR A 75 4.95 -2.03 0.28
C TYR A 75 6.21 -2.14 1.13
N SER A 76 6.15 -2.69 2.36
CA SER A 76 7.32 -2.75 3.27
C SER A 76 8.54 -3.43 2.66
N ASP A 77 8.37 -4.51 1.91
CA ASP A 77 9.47 -5.25 1.24
C ASP A 77 10.23 -4.41 0.18
N TYR A 78 9.64 -3.29 -0.23
CA TYR A 78 10.18 -2.36 -1.22
C TYR A 78 10.75 -1.07 -0.59
N MET A 79 10.65 -0.91 0.73
CA MET A 79 11.13 0.26 1.49
C MET A 79 12.50 -0.02 2.14
N ASP A 80 13.50 -0.33 1.32
CA ASP A 80 14.84 -0.66 1.79
C ASP A 80 15.86 0.44 1.45
N LEU A 81 16.96 0.49 2.19
CA LEU A 81 18.04 1.44 1.98
C LEU A 81 18.60 1.31 0.56
N GLY A 82 18.70 2.45 -0.14
CA GLY A 82 19.23 2.51 -1.49
C GLY A 82 18.27 2.07 -2.61
N LYS A 83 17.03 1.70 -2.28
CA LYS A 83 15.98 1.45 -3.29
C LYS A 83 15.17 2.71 -3.56
N SER A 84 14.65 2.83 -4.78
CA SER A 84 13.60 3.81 -5.09
C SER A 84 12.29 3.34 -4.48
N LEU A 85 11.65 4.22 -3.70
CA LEU A 85 10.35 3.91 -3.11
C LEU A 85 9.27 3.74 -4.20
N PRO A 86 8.27 2.87 -3.99
CA PRO A 86 7.15 2.71 -4.92
C PRO A 86 6.11 3.84 -4.87
N PHE A 87 6.41 4.92 -4.16
CA PHE A 87 5.54 6.06 -3.95
C PHE A 87 6.35 7.33 -3.68
N ASP A 88 5.71 8.48 -3.86
CA ASP A 88 6.24 9.76 -3.38
C ASP A 88 6.39 9.71 -1.87
N THR A 89 7.44 10.30 -1.31
CA THR A 89 7.86 10.16 0.11
C THR A 89 6.86 10.68 1.16
N GLU A 90 5.69 11.14 0.75
CA GLU A 90 4.69 11.77 1.61
C GLU A 90 3.50 10.83 1.86
N LEU A 91 3.18 10.67 3.15
CA LEU A 91 1.98 9.98 3.62
C LEU A 91 1.07 11.00 4.31
N ILE A 92 -0.18 11.08 3.87
CA ILE A 92 -1.20 11.95 4.47
C ILE A 92 -2.14 11.06 5.28
N PHE A 93 -2.18 11.26 6.60
CA PHE A 93 -3.07 10.54 7.51
C PHE A 93 -4.46 11.19 7.55
N GLU A 94 -5.52 10.38 7.48
CA GLU A 94 -6.94 10.80 7.54
C GLU A 94 -7.76 9.98 8.53
#